data_AF-A0A099Y635-F1
#
_entry.id   AF-A0A099Y635-F1
#
_cell.length_a   1.000
_cell.length_b   1.000
_cell.length_c   1.000
_cell.angle_alpha   90.00
_cell.angle_beta   90.00
_cell.angle_gamma   90.00
#
_symmetry.space_group_name_H-M   'P 1'
#
loop_
_entity.id
_entity.type
_entity.pdbx_description
1 polymer ?
#
loop_
_entity_poly.entity_id
_entity_poly.type
_entity_poly.pdbx_seq_one_letter_code
_entity_poly.pdbx_strand_id
1 'polypeptide(L)' 'MFEYTKTVLKKVSFNSDLFYKEVEKALNRLLPYEIDELTIWLKQFTANKPELYSCMVLIN' A
#
# COMPACT_ATOMS: atom_id res chain seq x y z
N MET A 1 -11.56 -7.33 2.57
CA MET A 1 -10.23 -7.76 2.07
C MET A 1 -9.14 -6.80 2.55
N PHE A 2 -9.52 -5.54 2.78
CA PHE A 2 -8.66 -4.45 3.21
C PHE A 2 -7.81 -4.69 4.48
N GLU A 3 -8.36 -5.22 5.58
CA GLU A 3 -7.56 -5.45 6.81
C GLU A 3 -6.43 -6.49 6.62
N TYR A 4 -6.68 -7.49 5.76
CA TYR A 4 -5.63 -8.45 5.37
C TYR A 4 -4.53 -7.75 4.57
N THR A 5 -4.89 -6.92 3.59
CA THR A 5 -3.95 -6.08 2.84
C THR A 5 -3.07 -5.25 3.77
N LYS A 6 -3.66 -4.52 4.73
CA LYS A 6 -2.89 -3.70 5.69
C LYS A 6 -1.92 -4.54 6.51
N THR A 7 -2.31 -5.74 6.90
CA THR A 7 -1.43 -6.66 7.65
C THR A 7 -0.24 -7.10 6.81
N VAL A 8 -0.47 -7.48 5.55
CA VAL A 8 0.60 -7.85 4.61
C VAL A 8 1.54 -6.66 4.37
N LEU A 9 1.00 -5.49 4.04
CA LEU A 9 1.78 -4.29 3.75
C LEU A 9 2.66 -3.87 4.93
N LYS A 10 2.14 -3.90 6.17
CA LYS A 10 2.92 -3.66 7.38
C LYS A 10 4.04 -4.68 7.56
N LYS A 11 3.78 -5.95 7.26
CA LYS A 11 4.78 -7.02 7.41
C LYS A 11 5.92 -6.88 6.41
N VAL A 12 5.64 -6.41 5.19
CA VAL A 12 6.66 -6.28 4.13
C VAL A 12 7.31 -4.89 4.06
N SER A 13 6.89 -3.94 4.89
CA SER A 13 7.37 -2.55 4.83
C SER A 13 8.85 -2.35 5.18
N PHE A 14 9.57 -3.40 5.54
CA PHE A 14 11.03 -3.38 5.72
C PHE A 14 11.79 -3.42 4.39
N ASN A 15 11.13 -3.76 3.28
CA ASN A 15 11.73 -3.84 1.96
C ASN A 15 10.83 -3.09 0.95
N SER A 16 11.35 -2.00 0.37
CA SER A 16 10.61 -1.12 -0.53
C SER A 16 10.13 -1.83 -1.80
N ASP A 17 10.94 -2.70 -2.40
CA ASP A 17 10.57 -3.44 -3.61
C ASP A 17 9.44 -4.45 -3.35
N LEU A 18 9.51 -5.15 -2.21
CA LEU A 18 8.46 -6.07 -1.81
C LEU A 18 7.17 -5.33 -1.45
N PHE A 19 7.28 -4.20 -0.74
CA PHE A 19 6.16 -3.35 -0.42
C PHE A 19 5.45 -2.86 -1.68
N TYR A 20 6.20 -2.35 -2.67
CA TYR A 20 5.66 -1.93 -3.96
C TYR A 20 4.84 -3.04 -4.64
N LYS A 21 5.40 -4.25 -4.72
CA LYS A 21 4.73 -5.41 -5.34
C LYS A 21 3.44 -5.81 -4.60
N GLU A 22 3.42 -5.74 -3.28
CA GLU A 22 2.21 -6.03 -2.50
C GLU A 22 1.15 -4.93 -2.60
N VAL A 23 1.55 -3.66 -2.77
CA VAL A 23 0.61 -2.56 -3.08
C VAL A 23 -0.03 -2.79 -4.44
N GLU A 24 0.76 -3.12 -5.46
CA GLU A 24 0.23 -3.44 -6.80
C GLU A 24 -0.75 -4.63 -6.78
N LYS A 25 -0.42 -5.70 -6.04
CA LYS A 25 -1.35 -6.83 -5.84
C LYS A 25 -2.62 -6.43 -5.12
N ALA A 26 -2.54 -5.53 -4.14
CA ALA A 26 -3.70 -5.06 -3.42
C ALA A 26 -4.65 -4.28 -4.33
N LEU A 27 -4.13 -3.37 -5.16
CA LEU A 27 -4.91 -2.59 -6.11
C LEU A 27 -5.69 -3.47 -7.10
N ASN A 28 -5.13 -4.62 -7.50
CA ASN A 28 -5.81 -5.58 -8.38
C ASN A 28 -6.88 -6.44 -7.68
N ARG A 29 -6.91 -6.48 -6.35
CA ARG A 29 -7.80 -7.38 -5.56
C ARG A 29 -8.90 -6.65 -4.81
N LEU A 30 -8.65 -5.40 -4.45
CA LEU A 30 -9.55 -4.59 -3.65
C LEU A 30 -10.69 -4.03 -4.50
N LEU A 31 -11.85 -3.84 -3.88
CA LEU A 31 -12.96 -3.13 -4.49
C LEU A 31 -12.63 -1.63 -4.59
N PRO A 32 -13.27 -0.86 -5.48
CA PRO A 32 -12.96 0.57 -5.66
C PRO A 32 -12.95 1.39 -4.37
N TYR A 33 -13.93 1.19 -3.48
CA TYR A 33 -13.98 1.89 -2.21
C TYR A 33 -12.86 1.45 -1.24
N GLU A 34 -12.41 0.20 -1.29
CA GLU A 34 -11.26 -0.27 -0.50
C GLU A 34 -9.95 0.31 -1.05
N ILE A 35 -9.87 0.61 -2.35
CA ILE A 35 -8.72 1.30 -2.96
C ILE A 35 -8.66 2.75 -2.47
N ASP A 36 -9.81 3.45 -2.38
CA ASP A 36 -9.87 4.79 -1.81
C ASP A 36 -9.37 4.80 -0.35
N GLU A 37 -9.82 3.84 0.47
CA GLU A 37 -9.34 3.67 1.84
C GLU A 37 -7.84 3.32 1.89
N LEU A 38 -7.37 2.45 0.99
CA LEU A 38 -5.94 2.12 0.87
C LEU A 38 -5.09 3.33 0.54
N THR A 39 -5.58 4.21 -0.34
CA THR A 39 -4.90 5.43 -0.75
C THR A 39 -4.68 6.37 0.44
N ILE A 40 -5.73 6.59 1.23
CA ILE A 40 -5.65 7.42 2.44
C ILE A 40 -4.68 6.79 3.45
N TRP A 41 -4.79 5.49 3.65
CA TRP A 41 -3.94 4.76 4.58
C TRP A 41 -2.46 4.79 4.16
N LEU A 42 -2.16 4.60 2.88
CA LEU A 42 -0.78 4.64 2.35
C LEU A 42 -0.15 6.01 2.55
N LYS A 43 -0.87 7.10 2.26
CA LYS A 43 -0.39 8.48 2.52
C LYS A 43 0.01 8.68 3.98
N GLN A 44 -0.79 8.17 4.91
CA GLN A 44 -0.49 8.27 6.34
C GLN A 44 0.67 7.35 6.76
N PHE A 45 0.68 6.10 6.26
CA PHE A 45 1.64 5.08 6.66
C PHE A 45 3.06 5.38 6.17
N THR A 46 3.17 5.94 4.96
CA THR A 46 4.46 6.29 4.34
C THR A 46 4.94 7.68 4.74
N ALA A 47 4.13 8.53 5.39
CA ALA A 47 4.50 9.92 5.74
C ALA A 47 5.88 10.05 6.41
N ASN A 48 6.27 9.09 7.26
CA ASN A 48 7.57 9.05 7.94
C ASN A 48 8.52 7.96 7.40
N LYS A 49 8.28 7.46 6.18
CA LYS A 49 9.01 6.38 5.50
C LYS A 49 9.24 6.73 4.02
N PRO A 50 10.15 7.68 3.72
CA PRO A 50 10.39 8.12 2.35
C PRO A 50 10.82 6.97 1.41
N GLU A 51 11.44 5.92 1.94
CA GLU A 51 11.83 4.71 1.21
C GLU A 51 10.64 3.96 0.59
N LEU A 52 9.42 4.18 1.07
CA LEU A 52 8.20 3.55 0.56
C LEU A 52 7.44 4.42 -0.45
N TYR A 53 7.88 5.65 -0.72
CA TYR A 53 7.16 6.58 -1.61
C TYR A 53 7.08 6.12 -3.06
N SER A 54 7.93 5.19 -3.49
CA SER A 54 7.89 4.61 -4.83
C SER A 54 6.52 4.01 -5.17
N CYS A 55 5.77 3.47 -4.20
CA CYS A 55 4.45 2.90 -4.46
C CYS A 55 3.37 3.95 -4.77
N MET A 56 3.61 5.23 -4.45
CA MET A 56 2.60 6.29 -4.65
C MET A 56 2.30 6.54 -6.12
N VAL A 57 3.23 6.19 -7.03
CA VAL A 57 3.01 6.28 -8.49
C VAL A 57 1.91 5.33 -8.99
N LEU A 58 1.57 4.29 -8.22
CA LEU A 58 0.54 3.31 -8.56
C LEU A 58 -0.88 3.83 -8.32
N ILE A 59 -1.03 4.95 -7.62
CA ILE A 59 -2.29 5.45 -7.07
C ILE A 59 -2.68 6.81 -7.68
N ASN A 60 -2.15 7.10 -8.87
CA ASN A 60 -2.41 8.32 -9.64
C ASN A 60 -3.78 8.30 -10.31
#